data_AF-A0A2W2C4H3-F1
#
_entry.id   AF-A0A2W2C4H3-F1
#
_cell.length_a   1.000
_cell.length_b   1.000
_cell.length_c   1.000
_cell.angle_alpha   90.00
_cell.angle_beta   90.00
_cell.angle_gamma   90.00
#
_symmetry.space_group_name_H-M   'P 1'
#
loop_
_entity.id
_entity.type
_entity.pdbx_description
1 polymer ?
#
loop_
_entity_poly.entity_id
_entity_poly.type
_entity_poly.pdbx_seq_one_letter_code
_entity_poly.pdbx_strand_id
1 'polypeptide(L)'
;MQQITVATDAQRRIRQRELAMLDEKEAQEREEARKNKGFTQVYPLGWKRIIELAKGNAGAFGLYSFFAENIDPTCGAVVCDQQFLADKMNVNRRTISRWLSYLEENRALVRIPVAGKVCAYALDPHEVWKGYDNAKD
;
A
#
# COMPACT_ATOMS: atom_id res chain seq x y z
N MET A 1 40.99 -1.82 -17.10
CA MET A 1 40.25 -3.11 -16.94
C MET A 1 41.28 -4.21 -16.79
N GLN A 2 41.37 -4.86 -15.64
CA GLN A 2 42.24 -6.04 -15.48
C GLN A 2 41.58 -7.23 -16.19
N GLN A 3 42.25 -7.79 -17.20
CA GLN A 3 41.82 -9.03 -17.85
C GLN A 3 42.10 -10.20 -16.90
N ILE A 4 41.05 -10.74 -16.30
CA ILE A 4 41.14 -11.97 -15.51
C ILE A 4 41.23 -13.13 -16.50
N THR A 5 42.41 -13.72 -16.64
CA THR A 5 42.64 -14.90 -17.48
C THR A 5 42.04 -16.14 -16.80
N VAL A 6 40.96 -16.66 -17.36
CA VAL A 6 40.28 -17.87 -16.87
C VAL A 6 41.05 -19.11 -17.36
N ALA A 7 41.99 -19.60 -16.55
CA ALA A 7 42.99 -20.59 -16.96
C ALA A 7 42.54 -22.06 -16.83
N THR A 8 41.49 -22.38 -16.06
CA THR A 8 41.04 -23.76 -15.81
C THR A 8 39.55 -23.96 -16.06
N ASP A 9 39.14 -25.18 -16.45
CA ASP A 9 37.72 -25.50 -16.71
C ASP A 9 36.83 -25.35 -15.47
N ALA A 10 37.38 -25.53 -14.27
CA ALA A 10 36.67 -25.26 -13.01
C ALA A 10 36.35 -23.76 -12.86
N GLN A 11 37.31 -22.88 -13.18
CA GLN A 11 37.10 -21.42 -13.14
C GLN A 11 36.08 -20.96 -14.20
N ARG A 12 36.04 -21.61 -15.39
CA ARG A 12 35.01 -21.34 -16.41
C ARG A 12 33.60 -21.69 -15.93
N ARG A 13 33.42 -22.83 -15.26
CA ARG A 13 32.13 -23.26 -14.71
C ARG A 13 31.63 -22.33 -13.59
N ILE A 14 32.52 -21.89 -12.71
CA ILE A 14 32.19 -20.90 -11.67
C ILE A 14 31.77 -19.59 -12.32
N ARG A 15 32.53 -19.10 -13.31
CA ARG A 15 32.21 -17.86 -14.01
C ARG A 15 30.88 -17.93 -14.77
N GLN A 16 30.56 -19.06 -15.38
CA GLN A 16 29.26 -19.26 -16.04
C GLN A 16 28.09 -19.20 -15.05
N ARG A 17 28.24 -19.76 -13.85
CA ARG A 17 27.22 -19.67 -12.80
C ARG A 17 27.06 -18.24 -12.27
N GLU A 18 28.16 -17.51 -12.08
CA GLU A 18 28.11 -16.10 -11.67
C GLU A 18 27.39 -15.24 -12.71
N LEU A 19 27.68 -15.44 -14.00
CA LEU A 19 27.01 -14.73 -15.10
C LEU A 19 25.51 -15.06 -15.15
N ALA A 20 25.14 -16.32 -14.99
CA ALA A 20 23.73 -16.73 -14.94
C ALA A 20 22.98 -16.11 -13.74
N MET A 21 23.60 -16.06 -12.55
CA MET A 21 23.01 -15.39 -11.38
C MET A 21 22.88 -13.87 -11.58
N LEU A 22 23.83 -13.23 -12.26
CA LEU A 22 23.77 -11.82 -12.63
C LEU A 22 22.63 -11.56 -13.62
N ASP A 23 22.50 -12.38 -14.66
CA ASP A 23 21.43 -12.26 -15.65
C ASP A 23 20.05 -12.48 -15.01
N GLU A 24 19.89 -13.46 -14.11
CA GLU A 24 18.66 -13.68 -13.34
C GLU A 24 18.33 -12.48 -12.46
N LYS A 25 19.32 -11.91 -11.77
CA LYS A 25 19.14 -10.74 -10.92
C LYS A 25 18.77 -9.50 -11.73
N GLU A 26 19.41 -9.28 -12.88
CA GLU A 26 19.06 -8.19 -13.81
C GLU A 26 17.67 -8.38 -14.43
N ALA A 27 17.24 -9.62 -14.66
CA ALA A 27 15.88 -9.92 -15.12
C ALA A 27 14.84 -9.61 -14.02
N GLN A 28 15.11 -10.00 -12.77
CA GLN A 28 14.28 -9.67 -11.61
C GLN A 28 14.21 -8.16 -11.37
N GLU A 29 15.33 -7.46 -11.39
CA GLU A 29 15.38 -6.00 -11.22
C GLU A 29 14.63 -5.27 -12.35
N ARG A 30 14.71 -5.77 -13.59
CA ARG A 30 13.90 -5.24 -14.71
C ARG A 30 12.41 -5.49 -14.51
N GLU A 31 12.03 -6.64 -14.00
CA GLU A 31 10.63 -6.95 -13.69
C GLU A 31 10.09 -6.09 -12.53
N GLU A 32 10.89 -5.90 -11.49
CA GLU A 32 10.58 -5.02 -10.36
C GLU A 32 10.55 -3.54 -10.75
N ALA A 33 11.33 -3.12 -11.75
CA ALA A 33 11.32 -1.76 -12.27
C ALA A 33 10.11 -1.49 -13.19
N ARG A 34 9.58 -2.53 -13.87
CA ARG A 34 8.34 -2.45 -14.65
C ARG A 34 7.09 -2.36 -13.78
N LYS A 35 7.18 -2.85 -12.56
CA LYS A 35 6.13 -2.76 -11.55
C LYS A 35 6.03 -1.31 -11.08
N ASN A 36 4.94 -0.62 -11.42
CA ASN A 36 4.66 0.74 -10.92
C ASN A 36 4.65 0.72 -9.38
N LYS A 37 5.59 1.42 -8.75
CA LYS A 37 5.67 1.52 -7.28
C LYS A 37 4.95 2.78 -6.81
N GLY A 38 4.20 2.66 -5.73
CA GLY A 38 3.63 3.81 -5.01
C GLY A 38 2.34 4.42 -5.60
N PHE A 39 1.64 3.73 -6.49
CA PHE A 39 0.31 4.15 -6.94
C PHE A 39 -0.78 3.50 -6.08
N THR A 40 -1.91 4.19 -5.91
CA THR A 40 -3.17 3.62 -5.40
C THR A 40 -4.17 3.62 -6.55
N GLN A 41 -4.77 2.47 -6.83
CA GLN A 41 -5.84 2.34 -7.82
C GLN A 41 -7.20 2.62 -7.17
N VAL A 42 -8.01 3.44 -7.83
CA VAL A 42 -9.38 3.74 -7.43
C VAL A 42 -10.32 3.30 -8.54
N TYR A 43 -11.25 2.41 -8.22
CA TYR A 43 -12.24 1.87 -9.15
C TYR A 43 -13.46 2.80 -9.26
N PRO A 44 -14.36 2.61 -10.26
CA PRO A 44 -15.55 3.45 -10.41
C PRO A 44 -16.43 3.55 -9.15
N LEU A 45 -16.50 2.48 -8.34
CA LEU A 45 -17.21 2.51 -7.06
C LEU A 45 -16.53 3.44 -6.04
N GLY A 46 -15.20 3.37 -5.95
CA GLY A 46 -14.40 4.25 -5.09
C GLY A 46 -14.49 5.72 -5.52
N TRP A 47 -14.63 6.01 -6.81
CA TRP A 47 -14.88 7.39 -7.26
C TRP A 47 -16.25 7.91 -6.83
N LYS A 48 -17.30 7.09 -6.91
CA LYS A 48 -18.63 7.45 -6.39
C LYS A 48 -18.55 7.74 -4.89
N ARG A 49 -17.87 6.87 -4.14
CA ARG A 49 -17.60 7.03 -2.71
C ARG A 49 -16.95 8.38 -2.40
N ILE A 50 -15.85 8.70 -3.09
CA ILE A 50 -15.11 9.95 -2.93
C ILE A 50 -16.02 11.16 -3.12
N ILE A 51 -16.85 11.15 -4.17
CA ILE A 51 -17.79 12.24 -4.47
C ILE A 51 -18.86 12.39 -3.37
N GLU A 52 -19.40 11.29 -2.87
CA GLU A 52 -20.40 11.30 -1.80
C GLU A 52 -19.83 11.84 -0.48
N LEU A 53 -18.65 11.35 -0.09
CA LEU A 53 -17.97 11.79 1.12
C LEU A 53 -17.61 13.28 1.07
N ALA A 54 -17.15 13.76 -0.09
CA ALA A 54 -16.79 15.17 -0.30
C ALA A 54 -17.99 16.12 -0.11
N LYS A 55 -19.22 15.69 -0.42
CA LYS A 55 -20.43 16.50 -0.23
C LYS A 55 -20.90 16.56 1.22
N GLY A 56 -20.63 15.52 2.00
CA GLY A 56 -21.17 15.41 3.36
C GLY A 56 -20.24 15.98 4.44
N ASN A 57 -19.02 15.46 4.55
CA ASN A 57 -18.08 15.86 5.59
C ASN A 57 -16.66 15.91 5.05
N ALA A 58 -16.15 17.13 4.84
CA ALA A 58 -14.83 17.38 4.28
C ALA A 58 -13.69 16.77 5.14
N GLY A 59 -13.84 16.74 6.46
CA GLY A 59 -12.83 16.18 7.36
C GLY A 59 -12.78 14.65 7.29
N ALA A 60 -13.95 14.01 7.28
CA ALA A 60 -14.04 12.56 7.10
C ALA A 60 -13.56 12.13 5.70
N PHE A 61 -13.86 12.93 4.67
CA PHE A 61 -13.32 12.75 3.32
C PHE A 61 -11.79 12.82 3.30
N GLY A 62 -11.20 13.80 3.98
CA GLY A 62 -9.74 13.91 4.13
C GLY A 62 -9.14 12.68 4.81
N LEU A 63 -9.78 12.19 5.88
CA LEU A 63 -9.35 10.98 6.58
C LEU A 63 -9.45 9.71 5.72
N TYR A 64 -10.53 9.56 4.95
CA TYR A 64 -10.67 8.45 3.99
C TYR A 64 -9.58 8.49 2.93
N SER A 65 -9.29 9.67 2.37
CA SER A 65 -8.24 9.86 1.37
C SER A 65 -6.86 9.49 1.94
N PHE A 66 -6.58 9.86 3.19
CA PHE A 66 -5.37 9.44 3.89
C PHE A 66 -5.24 7.92 3.99
N PHE A 67 -6.33 7.22 4.34
CA PHE A 67 -6.32 5.75 4.36
C PHE A 67 -6.10 5.15 2.96
N ALA A 68 -6.75 5.68 1.93
CA ALA A 68 -6.60 5.21 0.56
C ALA A 68 -5.15 5.37 0.04
N GLU A 69 -4.50 6.48 0.37
CA GLU A 69 -3.10 6.74 0.03
C GLU A 69 -2.14 5.78 0.76
N ASN A 70 -2.44 5.44 2.02
CA ASN A 70 -1.53 4.70 2.90
C ASN A 70 -1.89 3.22 3.09
N ILE A 71 -2.91 2.73 2.37
CA ILE A 71 -3.37 1.33 2.47
C ILE A 71 -2.23 0.37 2.16
N ASP A 72 -2.08 -0.65 2.99
CA ASP A 72 -1.06 -1.67 2.77
C ASP A 72 -1.50 -2.62 1.63
N PRO A 73 -0.63 -2.89 0.64
CA PRO A 73 -0.98 -3.71 -0.52
C PRO A 73 -1.22 -5.19 -0.20
N THR A 74 -0.77 -5.68 0.96
CA THR A 74 -0.93 -7.09 1.35
C THR A 74 -2.17 -7.32 2.20
N CYS A 75 -2.53 -6.39 3.08
CA CYS A 75 -3.66 -6.55 4.00
C CYS A 75 -4.86 -5.64 3.70
N GLY A 76 -4.74 -4.65 2.80
CA GLY A 76 -5.87 -3.76 2.46
C GLY A 76 -6.32 -2.87 3.62
N ALA A 77 -5.44 -2.63 4.59
CA ALA A 77 -5.76 -1.84 5.78
C ALA A 77 -4.60 -0.95 6.20
N VAL A 78 -4.92 0.11 6.95
CA VAL A 78 -3.96 0.95 7.67
C VAL A 78 -4.07 0.66 9.15
N VAL A 79 -2.98 0.31 9.81
CA VAL A 79 -2.96 -0.02 11.24
C VAL A 79 -2.32 1.13 12.02
N CYS A 80 -3.10 1.81 12.85
CA CYS A 80 -2.62 2.91 13.68
C CYS A 80 -3.53 3.17 14.89
N ASP A 81 -3.04 3.94 15.87
CA ASP A 81 -3.88 4.44 16.95
C ASP A 81 -4.59 5.76 16.53
N GLN A 82 -5.64 6.13 17.27
CA GLN A 82 -6.36 7.38 16.98
C GLN A 82 -5.56 8.63 17.34
N GLN A 83 -4.55 8.54 18.20
CA GLN A 83 -3.76 9.69 18.60
C GLN A 83 -2.84 10.11 17.45
N PHE A 84 -2.18 9.15 16.80
CA PHE A 84 -1.40 9.34 15.58
C PHE A 84 -2.23 10.01 14.48
N LEU A 85 -3.46 9.55 14.25
CA LEU A 85 -4.36 10.18 13.27
C LEU A 85 -4.69 11.63 13.65
N ALA A 86 -4.92 11.89 14.93
CA ALA A 86 -5.21 13.22 15.44
C ALA A 86 -4.03 14.17 15.20
N ASP A 87 -2.82 13.72 15.52
CA ASP A 87 -1.58 14.47 15.33
C ASP A 87 -1.31 14.72 13.84
N LYS A 88 -1.47 13.69 12.99
CA LYS A 88 -1.25 13.77 11.54
C LYS A 88 -2.22 14.74 10.86
N MET A 89 -3.47 14.77 11.30
CA MET A 89 -4.52 15.64 10.76
C MET A 89 -4.61 16.99 11.47
N ASN A 90 -3.76 17.24 12.48
CA ASN A 90 -3.76 18.43 13.32
C ASN A 90 -5.14 18.74 13.94
N VAL A 91 -5.79 17.72 14.50
CA VAL A 91 -7.08 17.82 15.18
C VAL A 91 -7.05 17.07 16.50
N ASN A 92 -8.12 17.17 17.30
CA ASN A 92 -8.23 16.38 18.53
C ASN A 92 -8.77 14.96 18.24
N ARG A 93 -8.51 14.04 19.18
CA ARG A 93 -8.96 12.64 19.10
C ARG A 93 -10.48 12.49 18.99
N ARG A 94 -11.26 13.40 19.60
CA ARG A 94 -12.72 13.38 19.52
C ARG A 94 -13.21 13.68 18.10
N THR A 95 -12.54 14.57 17.37
CA THR A 95 -12.80 14.85 15.96
C THR A 95 -12.55 13.62 15.10
N ILE A 96 -11.40 12.94 15.28
CA ILE A 96 -11.11 11.67 14.60
C ILE A 96 -12.19 10.63 14.88
N SER A 97 -12.59 10.46 16.15
CA SER A 97 -13.67 9.52 16.50
C SER A 97 -14.99 9.82 15.78
N ARG A 98 -15.34 11.11 15.61
CA ARG A 98 -16.56 11.51 14.88
C ARG A 98 -16.42 11.24 13.38
N TRP A 99 -15.28 11.54 12.79
CA TRP A 99 -15.00 11.24 11.38
C TRP A 99 -15.02 9.73 11.10
N LEU A 100 -14.42 8.93 11.98
CA LEU A 100 -14.47 7.47 11.89
C LEU A 100 -15.90 6.95 11.96
N SER A 101 -16.71 7.44 12.91
CA SER A 101 -18.12 7.05 13.03
C SER A 101 -18.89 7.39 11.75
N TYR A 102 -18.67 8.58 11.19
CA TYR A 102 -19.27 8.98 9.92
C TYR A 102 -18.87 8.05 8.76
N LEU A 103 -17.59 7.66 8.67
CA LEU A 103 -17.12 6.73 7.63
C LEU A 103 -17.71 5.33 7.80
N GLU A 104 -17.80 4.82 9.03
CA GLU A 104 -18.43 3.53 9.37
C GLU A 104 -19.93 3.54 9.02
N GLU A 105 -20.67 4.60 9.38
CA GLU A 105 -22.09 4.79 9.07
C GLU A 105 -22.35 4.80 7.56
N ASN A 106 -21.45 5.42 6.80
CA ASN A 106 -21.54 5.42 5.34
C ASN A 106 -21.04 4.11 4.71
N ARG A 107 -20.50 3.15 5.48
CA ARG A 107 -19.84 1.92 4.98
C ARG A 107 -18.64 2.22 4.07
N ALA A 108 -17.94 3.31 4.33
CA ALA A 108 -16.71 3.68 3.62
C ALA A 108 -15.46 3.04 4.25
N LEU A 109 -15.58 2.53 5.47
CA LEU A 109 -14.48 2.01 6.25
C LEU A 109 -14.97 0.96 7.26
N VAL A 110 -14.15 -0.05 7.49
CA VAL A 110 -14.31 -1.01 8.59
C VAL A 110 -13.17 -0.85 9.59
N ARG A 111 -13.50 -0.69 10.87
CA ARG A 111 -12.53 -0.64 11.96
C ARG A 111 -12.47 -1.99 12.67
N ILE A 112 -11.28 -2.54 12.77
CA ILE A 112 -11.00 -3.81 13.44
C ILE A 112 -10.07 -3.52 14.62
N PRO A 113 -10.51 -3.73 15.88
CA PRO A 113 -9.63 -3.65 17.03
C PRO A 113 -8.55 -4.73 16.93
N VAL A 114 -7.27 -4.34 17.09
CA VAL A 114 -6.14 -5.30 17.01
C VAL A 114 -5.57 -5.54 18.39
N ALA A 115 -4.98 -4.52 19.00
CA ALA A 115 -4.38 -4.61 20.33
C ALA A 115 -4.36 -3.24 21.03
N GLY A 116 -4.80 -3.20 22.28
CA GLY A 116 -4.81 -1.98 23.08
C GLY A 116 -5.61 -0.85 22.43
N LYS A 117 -4.92 0.25 22.09
CA LYS A 117 -5.51 1.44 21.45
C LYS A 117 -5.40 1.44 19.92
N VAL A 118 -4.75 0.42 19.35
CA VAL A 118 -4.47 0.33 17.92
C VAL A 118 -5.62 -0.38 17.21
N CYS A 119 -6.05 0.18 16.08
CA CYS A 119 -7.05 -0.41 15.21
C CYS A 119 -6.50 -0.56 13.79
N ALA A 120 -6.96 -1.57 13.08
CA ALA A 120 -6.83 -1.68 11.64
C ALA A 120 -8.04 -1.03 10.98
N TYR A 121 -7.78 -0.16 10.00
CA TYR A 121 -8.78 0.58 9.23
C TYR A 121 -8.75 0.05 7.80
N ALA A 122 -9.71 -0.80 7.47
CA ALA A 122 -9.81 -1.45 6.16
C ALA A 122 -10.77 -0.69 5.25
N LEU A 123 -10.39 -0.57 3.97
CA LEU A 123 -11.23 -0.03 2.90
C LEU A 123 -11.73 -1.17 2.01
N ASP A 124 -12.77 -0.91 1.21
CA ASP A 124 -13.28 -1.91 0.27
C ASP A 124 -12.29 -2.10 -0.91
N PRO A 125 -11.78 -3.32 -1.17
CA PRO A 125 -10.88 -3.60 -2.30
C PRO A 125 -11.51 -3.42 -3.69
N HIS A 126 -12.84 -3.30 -3.76
CA HIS A 126 -13.59 -2.94 -4.97
C HIS A 126 -13.71 -1.42 -5.15
N GLU A 127 -13.39 -0.64 -4.12
CA GLU A 127 -13.31 0.82 -4.17
C GLU A 127 -11.87 1.29 -4.37
N VAL A 128 -10.94 0.80 -3.54
CA VAL A 128 -9.54 1.22 -3.51
C VAL A 128 -8.62 0.02 -3.34
N TRP A 129 -7.55 -0.05 -4.13
CA TRP A 129 -6.54 -1.11 -4.03
C TRP A 129 -5.14 -0.59 -4.30
N LYS A 130 -4.13 -1.10 -3.60
CA LYS A 130 -2.72 -0.71 -3.76
C LYS A 130 -1.79 -1.87 -4.14
N GLY A 131 -2.35 -3.05 -4.40
CA GLY A 131 -1.59 -4.20 -4.90
C GLY A 131 -1.49 -4.21 -6.43
N TYR A 132 -0.51 -4.96 -6.94
CA TYR A 132 -0.48 -5.33 -8.36
C TYR A 132 -1.69 -6.20 -8.71
N ASP A 133 -2.17 -6.11 -9.95
CA ASP A 133 -3.30 -6.92 -10.46
C ASP A 133 -3.06 -8.44 -10.32
N ASN A 134 -1.80 -8.86 -10.21
CA ASN A 134 -1.38 -10.25 -10.01
C ASN A 134 -1.62 -10.79 -8.58
N ALA A 135 -2.17 -9.98 -7.67
CA ALA A 135 -2.49 -10.38 -6.29
C ALA A 135 -4.00 -10.49 -6.03
N LYS A 136 -4.83 -10.36 -7.09
CA LYS A 136 -6.27 -10.62 -7.04
C LYS A 136 -6.58 -12.00 -7.63
N ASP A 137 -6.11 -13.05 -6.95
CA ASP A 137 -6.62 -14.42 -7.11
C ASP A 137 -6.95 -15.00 -5.73
#